data_AF-M0EK88-F1
#
_entry.id   AF-M0EK88-F1
#
_cell.length_a   1.000
_cell.length_b   1.000
_cell.length_c   1.000
_cell.angle_alpha   90.00
_cell.angle_beta   90.00
_cell.angle_gamma   90.00
#
_symmetry.space_group_name_H-M   'P 1'
#
loop_
_entity.id
_entity.type
_entity.pdbx_description
1 polymer ?
#
loop_
_entity_poly.entity_id
_entity_poly.type
_entity_poly.pdbx_seq_one_letter_code
_entity_poly.pdbx_strand_id
1 'polypeptide(L)' 'MESSSRTERYHLVCRECSLERLYHAANDADARSRDHAADTGHRVVVDRIT' A
#
# COMPACT_ATOMS: atom_id res chain seq x y z
N MET A 1 17.89 2.02 23.36
CA MET A 1 17.94 2.89 22.17
C MET A 1 16.77 2.47 21.31
N GLU A 2 15.63 3.16 21.46
CA GLU A 2 14.49 2.92 20.59
C GLU A 2 14.87 3.50 19.25
N SER A 3 15.38 2.63 18.36
CA SER A 3 15.54 2.97 16.96
C SER A 3 14.14 3.17 16.41
N SER A 4 13.57 4.35 16.62
CA SER A 4 12.46 4.87 15.85
C SER A 4 12.97 5.09 14.42
N SER A 5 13.41 4.02 13.75
CA SER A 5 13.38 3.97 12.30
C SER A 5 11.93 4.22 11.98
N ARG A 6 11.63 5.47 11.63
CA ARG A 6 10.35 5.95 11.16
C ARG A 6 9.97 4.98 10.05
N THR A 7 9.24 3.93 10.43
CA THR A 7 9.08 2.76 9.56
C THR A 7 8.04 3.25 8.59
N GLU A 8 8.48 3.79 7.47
CA GLU A 8 7.62 4.28 6.41
C GLU A 8 6.76 3.10 5.98
N ARG A 9 5.52 3.07 6.49
CA ARG A 9 4.56 2.03 6.16
C ARG A 9 3.60 2.61 5.15
N TYR A 10 3.39 1.87 4.08
CA TYR A 10 2.49 2.24 3.01
C TYR A 10 1.25 1.37 3.16
N HIS A 11 0.11 2.00 3.37
CA HIS A 11 -1.18 1.35 3.46
C HIS A 11 -1.86 1.37 2.10
N LEU A 12 -1.95 0.21 1.49
CA LEU A 12 -2.70 -0.01 0.27
C LEU A 12 -4.11 -0.44 0.62
N VAL A 13 -5.11 0.27 0.11
CA VAL A 13 -6.52 -0.07 0.26
C VAL A 13 -7.23 -0.02 -1.10
N CYS A 14 -7.95 -1.08 -1.43
CA CYS A 14 -8.90 -1.10 -2.53
C CYS A 14 -10.22 -0.48 -2.04
N ARG A 15 -10.80 0.47 -2.78
CA ARG A 15 -12.10 1.05 -2.39
C ARG A 15 -13.31 0.25 -2.86
N GLU A 16 -13.09 -0.69 -3.75
CA GLU A 16 -14.15 -1.51 -4.36
C GLU A 16 -14.22 -2.91 -3.77
N CYS A 17 -13.16 -3.31 -3.08
CA CYS A 17 -12.99 -4.66 -2.55
C CYS A 17 -12.32 -4.62 -1.18
N SER A 18 -12.46 -5.68 -0.38
CA SER A 18 -11.88 -5.78 0.97
C SER A 18 -10.36 -6.01 0.98
N LEU A 19 -9.65 -5.58 -0.07
CA LEU A 19 -8.21 -5.74 -0.19
C LEU A 19 -7.52 -4.58 0.52
N GLU A 20 -6.95 -4.88 1.67
CA GLU A 20 -6.12 -3.97 2.46
C GLU A 20 -4.79 -4.65 2.79
N ARG A 21 -3.67 -3.92 2.65
CA ARG A 21 -2.35 -4.44 2.96
C ARG A 21 -1.37 -3.35 3.33
N LEU A 22 -0.52 -3.65 4.31
CA LEU A 22 0.58 -2.79 4.73
C LEU A 22 1.89 -3.25 4.07
N TYR A 23 2.65 -2.29 3.59
CA TYR A 23 3.94 -2.47 2.95
C TYR A 23 4.99 -1.63 3.66
N HIS A 24 6.24 -2.09 3.69
CA HIS A 24 7.38 -1.34 4.24
C HIS A 24 8.20 -0.60 3.17
N ALA A 25 7.79 -0.75 1.90
CA ALA A 25 8.44 -0.13 0.76
C ALA A 25 7.39 0.49 -0.16
N ALA A 26 7.63 1.73 -0.61
CA ALA A 26 6.75 2.44 -1.53
C ALA A 26 6.61 1.68 -2.87
N ASN A 27 7.71 1.10 -3.34
CA ASN A 27 7.76 0.41 -4.63
C ASN A 27 6.88 -0.85 -4.64
N ASP A 28 6.89 -1.63 -3.56
CA ASP A 28 6.00 -2.79 -3.42
C ASP A 28 4.52 -2.39 -3.35
N ALA A 29 4.20 -1.31 -2.62
CA ALA A 29 2.83 -0.81 -2.53
C ALA A 29 2.34 -0.31 -3.90
N ASP A 30 3.16 0.46 -4.63
CA ASP A 30 2.81 0.95 -5.97
C ASP A 30 2.66 -0.20 -6.97
N ALA A 31 3.60 -1.15 -6.98
CA ALA A 31 3.55 -2.31 -7.86
C ALA A 31 2.27 -3.12 -7.62
N ARG A 32 1.91 -3.39 -6.35
CA ARG A 32 0.66 -4.10 -6.03
C ARG A 32 -0.58 -3.30 -6.40
N SER A 33 -0.56 -1.98 -6.21
CA SER A 33 -1.66 -1.10 -6.57
C SER A 33 -1.95 -1.17 -8.06
N ARG A 34 -0.90 -1.07 -8.88
CA ARG A 34 -0.99 -1.11 -10.35
C ARG A 34 -1.38 -2.50 -10.85
N ASP A 35 -0.79 -3.55 -10.30
CA ASP A 35 -1.14 -4.94 -10.59
C ASP A 35 -2.61 -5.23 -10.31
N HIS A 36 -3.10 -4.85 -9.11
CA HIS A 36 -4.49 -5.05 -8.75
C HIS A 36 -5.45 -4.23 -9.61
N ALA A 37 -5.13 -2.95 -9.87
CA ALA A 37 -5.93 -2.11 -10.75
C ALA A 37 -5.94 -2.63 -12.20
N ALA A 38 -4.86 -3.24 -12.67
CA ALA A 38 -4.79 -3.84 -14.01
C ALA A 38 -5.59 -5.14 -14.12
N ASP A 39 -5.55 -5.99 -13.07
CA ASP A 39 -6.26 -7.27 -13.03
C ASP A 39 -7.78 -7.09 -12.85
N THR A 40 -8.17 -6.18 -11.95
CA THR A 40 -9.57 -6.05 -11.52
C THR A 40 -10.26 -4.80 -12.06
N GLY A 41 -9.50 -3.81 -12.53
CA GLY A 41 -10.03 -2.48 -12.85
C GLY A 41 -10.36 -1.63 -11.61
N HIS A 42 -10.03 -2.10 -10.39
CA HIS A 42 -10.44 -1.41 -9.18
C HIS A 42 -9.59 -0.17 -8.85
N ARG A 43 -10.22 0.77 -8.16
CA ARG A 43 -9.59 1.93 -7.57
C ARG A 43 -8.86 1.56 -6.28
N VAL A 44 -7.55 1.43 -6.40
CA VAL A 44 -6.63 1.25 -5.28
C VAL A 44 -6.04 2.60 -4.87
N VAL A 45 -5.93 2.80 -3.55
CA VAL A 45 -5.34 3.98 -2.93
C VAL A 45 -4.15 3.52 -2.09
N VAL A 46 -3.00 4.17 -2.25
CA VAL A 46 -1.83 3.95 -1.40
C VAL A 46 -1.61 5.20 -0.56
N ASP A 47 -1.64 5.04 0.76
CA ASP A 47 -1.38 6.09 1.73
C ASP A 47 -0.07 5.82 2.47
N ARG A 48 0.70 6.88 2.75
CA ARG A 48 1.95 6.75 3.50
C ARG A 48 1.71 7.09 4.97
N ILE A 49 1.90 6.09 5.82
CA ILE A 49 1.86 6.21 7.27
C ILE A 49 3.29 6.51 7.76
N THR A 50 3.44 7.62 8.49
CA THR A 50 4.72 8.13 9.03
C THR A 50 4.76 8.16 10.54
#